data_AF-A0A8C3CQS3-F1
#
_entry.id   AF-A0A8C3CQS3-F1
#
_cell.length_a   1.000
_cell.length_b   1.000
_cell.length_c   1.000
_cell.angle_alpha   90.00
_cell.angle_beta   90.00
_cell.angle_gamma   90.00
#
_symmetry.space_group_name_H-M   'P 1'
#
loop_
_entity.id
_entity.type
_entity.pdbx_description
1 polymer ?
#
loop_
_entity_poly.entity_id
_entity_poly.type
_entity_poly.pdbx_seq_one_letter_code
_entity_poly.pdbx_strand_id
1 'polypeptide(L)'
;MVRSVSQSARDAQSVWDLKLGLCHATCQEEEKRKAKEEEEKREYEEYLKLKESFVVEEEGVEEKMTEEESRSFLMEFLEYVKKTKVIQLEDLASHLGLRTQEAINRIQDLMADGTLTGVIDDRGKFIYITPEEMAAVARYIKERGRVSIAELVQASNSLINLQPDSQAVAPTVA
;
A
#
# COMPACT_ATOMS: atom_id res chain seq x y z
N MET A 1 -76.82 -23.42 -56.35
CA MET A 1 -76.15 -24.03 -55.17
C MET A 1 -74.64 -24.18 -55.42
N VAL A 2 -73.92 -23.11 -55.80
CA VAL A 2 -72.49 -23.20 -56.19
C VAL A 2 -71.59 -22.15 -55.50
N ARG A 3 -72.15 -21.31 -54.60
CA ARG A 3 -71.35 -20.30 -53.87
C ARG A 3 -70.75 -20.81 -52.56
N SER A 4 -71.24 -21.93 -52.02
CA SER A 4 -70.88 -22.44 -50.68
C SER A 4 -69.46 -23.03 -50.61
N VAL A 5 -69.05 -23.83 -51.61
CA VAL A 5 -67.74 -24.51 -51.60
C VAL A 5 -66.57 -23.52 -51.72
N SER A 6 -66.75 -22.43 -52.47
CA SER A 6 -65.73 -21.38 -52.64
C SER A 6 -65.59 -20.44 -51.45
N GLN A 7 -66.55 -20.45 -50.51
CA GLN A 7 -66.47 -19.69 -49.26
C GLN A 7 -65.63 -20.48 -48.25
N SER A 8 -65.96 -21.76 -48.04
CA SER A 8 -65.22 -22.63 -47.10
C SER A 8 -63.74 -22.80 -47.44
N ALA A 9 -63.36 -22.82 -48.73
CA ALA A 9 -61.95 -22.88 -49.13
C ALA A 9 -61.19 -21.58 -48.80
N ARG A 10 -61.84 -20.43 -48.91
CA ARG A 10 -61.26 -19.13 -48.53
C ARG A 10 -61.20 -18.96 -47.01
N ASP A 11 -62.20 -19.47 -46.31
CA ASP A 11 -62.22 -19.46 -44.84
C ASP A 11 -61.10 -20.36 -44.28
N ALA A 12 -60.89 -21.54 -44.89
CA ALA A 12 -59.79 -22.44 -44.53
C ALA A 12 -58.40 -21.83 -44.82
N GLN A 13 -58.24 -21.14 -45.96
CA GLN A 13 -57.03 -20.41 -46.31
C GLN A 13 -56.74 -19.29 -45.29
N SER A 14 -57.77 -18.52 -44.92
CA SER A 14 -57.66 -17.42 -43.96
C SER A 14 -57.22 -17.91 -42.58
N VAL A 15 -57.75 -19.04 -42.12
CA VAL A 15 -57.35 -19.68 -40.85
C VAL A 15 -55.90 -20.16 -40.90
N TRP A 16 -55.46 -20.71 -42.04
CA TRP A 16 -54.07 -21.10 -42.25
C TRP A 16 -53.13 -19.89 -42.25
N ASP A 17 -53.49 -18.81 -42.93
CA ASP A 17 -52.69 -17.58 -42.98
C ASP A 17 -52.58 -16.91 -41.59
N LEU A 18 -53.67 -16.91 -40.80
CA LEU A 18 -53.67 -16.47 -39.40
C LEU A 18 -52.75 -17.35 -38.53
N LYS A 19 -52.75 -18.67 -38.72
CA LYS A 19 -51.92 -19.60 -37.96
C LYS A 19 -50.44 -19.52 -38.34
N LEU A 20 -50.13 -19.31 -39.63
CA LEU A 20 -48.78 -19.03 -40.11
C LEU A 20 -48.26 -17.69 -39.58
N GLY A 21 -49.12 -16.67 -39.52
CA GLY A 21 -48.80 -15.37 -38.93
C GLY A 21 -48.48 -15.47 -37.43
N LEU A 22 -49.28 -16.21 -36.66
CA LEU A 22 -49.00 -16.46 -35.23
C LEU A 22 -47.69 -17.24 -35.02
N CYS A 23 -47.43 -18.28 -35.82
CA CYS A 23 -46.20 -19.07 -35.74
C CYS A 23 -44.96 -18.21 -36.01
N HIS A 24 -45.02 -17.37 -37.04
CA HIS A 24 -43.92 -16.45 -37.38
C HIS A 24 -43.71 -15.38 -36.28
N ALA A 25 -44.79 -14.87 -35.69
CA ALA A 25 -44.70 -13.94 -34.56
C ALA A 25 -44.04 -14.59 -33.33
N THR A 26 -44.40 -15.83 -32.98
CA THR A 26 -43.78 -16.56 -31.87
C THR A 26 -42.31 -16.89 -32.14
N CYS A 27 -41.93 -17.25 -33.37
CA CYS A 27 -40.54 -17.49 -33.73
C CYS A 27 -39.70 -16.20 -33.63
N GLN A 28 -40.23 -15.06 -34.11
CA GLN A 28 -39.53 -13.77 -34.02
C GLN A 28 -39.36 -13.28 -32.57
N GLU A 29 -40.30 -13.59 -31.68
CA GLU A 29 -40.21 -13.22 -30.25
C GLU A 29 -39.14 -14.07 -29.52
N GLU A 30 -39.09 -15.38 -29.79
CA GLU A 30 -38.06 -16.26 -29.22
C GLU A 30 -36.64 -15.93 -29.69
N GLU A 31 -36.47 -15.58 -30.96
CA GLU A 31 -35.17 -15.15 -31.50
C GLU A 31 -34.69 -13.84 -30.85
N LYS A 32 -35.60 -12.87 -30.64
CA LYS A 32 -35.27 -11.62 -29.93
C LYS A 32 -34.90 -11.87 -28.47
N ARG A 33 -35.59 -12.80 -27.79
CA ARG A 33 -35.27 -13.16 -26.40
C ARG A 33 -33.90 -13.82 -26.29
N LYS A 34 -33.60 -14.78 -27.19
CA LYS A 34 -32.29 -15.44 -27.24
C LYS A 34 -31.15 -14.47 -27.58
N ALA A 35 -31.37 -13.55 -28.51
CA ALA A 35 -30.37 -12.54 -28.86
C ALA A 35 -30.05 -11.61 -27.68
N LYS A 36 -31.07 -11.18 -26.92
CA LYS A 36 -30.89 -10.35 -25.72
C LYS A 36 -30.16 -11.08 -24.60
N GLU A 37 -30.49 -12.35 -24.36
CA GLU A 37 -29.80 -13.20 -23.38
C GLU A 37 -28.33 -13.42 -23.74
N GLU A 38 -28.00 -13.57 -25.03
CA GLU A 38 -26.62 -13.73 -25.50
C GLU A 38 -25.83 -12.42 -25.39
N GLU A 39 -26.46 -11.28 -25.69
CA GLU A 39 -25.86 -9.95 -25.53
C GLU A 39 -25.57 -9.64 -24.05
N GLU A 40 -26.54 -9.86 -23.16
CA GLU A 40 -26.38 -9.68 -21.70
C GLU A 40 -25.26 -10.57 -21.13
N LYS A 41 -25.12 -11.79 -21.64
CA LYS A 41 -24.04 -12.70 -21.22
C LYS A 41 -22.66 -12.19 -21.67
N ARG A 42 -22.54 -11.68 -22.89
CA ARG A 42 -21.30 -11.08 -23.40
C ARG A 42 -20.93 -9.84 -22.60
N GLU A 43 -21.90 -8.96 -22.35
CA GLU A 43 -21.70 -7.77 -21.51
C GLU A 43 -21.26 -8.14 -20.09
N TYR A 44 -21.84 -9.20 -19.51
CA TYR A 44 -21.44 -9.69 -18.18
C TYR A 44 -20.01 -10.25 -18.17
N GLU A 45 -19.61 -11.01 -19.20
CA GLU A 45 -18.24 -11.52 -19.35
C GLU A 45 -17.23 -10.37 -19.53
N GLU A 46 -17.58 -9.36 -20.33
CA GLU A 46 -16.77 -8.15 -20.50
C GLU A 46 -16.66 -7.34 -19.21
N TYR A 47 -17.76 -7.18 -18.46
CA TYR A 47 -17.76 -6.56 -17.15
C TYR A 47 -16.87 -7.31 -16.16
N LEU A 48 -16.92 -8.65 -16.13
CA LEU A 48 -16.10 -9.47 -15.26
C LEU A 48 -14.61 -9.30 -15.58
N LYS A 49 -14.27 -9.30 -16.86
CA LYS A 49 -12.88 -9.11 -17.34
C LYS A 49 -12.38 -7.70 -17.05
N LEU A 50 -13.23 -6.68 -17.22
CA LEU A 50 -12.89 -5.30 -16.88
C LEU A 50 -12.71 -5.14 -15.36
N LYS A 51 -13.56 -5.76 -14.56
CA LYS A 51 -13.46 -5.80 -13.09
C LYS A 51 -12.18 -6.50 -12.63
N GLU A 52 -11.76 -7.58 -13.29
CA GLU A 52 -10.51 -8.29 -13.00
C GLU A 52 -9.28 -7.46 -13.41
N SER A 53 -9.36 -6.70 -14.51
CA SER A 53 -8.30 -5.79 -14.94
C SER A 53 -8.20 -4.52 -14.09
N PHE A 54 -9.24 -4.21 -13.31
CA PHE A 54 -9.21 -3.15 -12.31
C PHE A 54 -8.39 -3.62 -11.12
N VAL A 55 -7.07 -3.50 -11.24
CA VAL A 55 -6.16 -3.53 -10.10
C VAL A 55 -6.56 -2.34 -9.23
N VAL A 56 -7.28 -2.62 -8.14
CA VAL A 56 -7.40 -1.66 -7.04
C VAL A 56 -5.99 -1.54 -6.50
N GLU A 57 -5.26 -0.49 -6.90
CA GLU A 57 -4.09 -0.06 -6.14
C GLU A 57 -4.57 0.06 -4.69
N GLU A 58 -3.99 -0.77 -3.83
CA GLU A 58 -4.37 -0.92 -2.44
C GLU A 58 -4.05 0.39 -1.71
N GLU A 59 -4.94 1.37 -1.81
CA GLU A 59 -4.94 2.55 -0.96
C GLU A 59 -5.21 2.08 0.47
N GLY A 60 -4.12 1.79 1.19
CA GLY A 60 -4.07 1.75 2.65
C GLY A 60 -4.96 0.69 3.29
N VAL A 61 -4.68 -0.58 3.05
CA VAL A 61 -5.05 -1.61 4.02
C VAL A 61 -4.06 -1.49 5.18
N GLU A 62 -4.52 -0.89 6.27
CA GLU A 62 -3.91 -1.09 7.58
C GLU A 62 -4.13 -2.57 7.94
N GLU A 63 -3.31 -3.46 7.36
CA GLU A 63 -3.25 -4.85 7.79
C GLU A 63 -2.83 -4.78 9.25
N LYS A 64 -3.78 -5.06 10.15
CA LYS A 64 -3.47 -5.23 11.56
C LYS A 64 -2.58 -6.46 11.66
N MET A 65 -1.27 -6.23 11.55
CA MET A 65 -0.24 -7.20 11.86
C MET A 65 -0.60 -7.82 13.20
N THR A 66 -0.40 -9.13 13.32
CA THR A 66 -0.52 -9.79 14.61
C THR A 66 0.42 -9.13 15.63
N GLU A 67 0.13 -9.23 16.93
CA GLU A 67 0.99 -8.63 17.97
C GLU A 67 2.44 -9.12 17.87
N GLU A 68 2.65 -10.36 17.40
CA GLU A 68 3.96 -10.97 17.23
C GLU A 68 4.72 -10.37 16.04
N GLU A 69 4.06 -10.20 14.90
CA GLU A 69 4.62 -9.55 13.72
C GLU A 69 4.96 -8.08 13.99
N SER A 70 4.09 -7.38 14.72
CA SER A 70 4.30 -5.99 15.14
C SER A 70 5.56 -5.84 16.02
N ARG A 71 5.80 -6.80 16.92
CA ARG A 71 6.99 -6.81 17.78
C ARG A 71 8.25 -7.11 17.00
N SER A 72 8.20 -8.07 16.07
CA SER A 72 9.33 -8.40 15.20
C SER A 72 9.73 -7.19 14.37
N PHE A 73 8.75 -6.52 13.77
CA PHE A 73 8.96 -5.31 12.97
C PHE A 73 9.61 -4.18 13.77
N LEU A 74 9.12 -3.90 14.99
CA LEU A 74 9.71 -2.89 15.86
C LEU A 74 11.15 -3.21 16.30
N MET A 75 11.48 -4.49 16.48
CA MET A 75 12.85 -4.89 16.81
C MET A 75 13.80 -4.67 15.63
N GLU A 76 13.42 -5.08 14.42
CA GLU A 76 14.18 -4.85 13.20
C GLU A 76 14.38 -3.35 12.93
N PHE A 77 13.32 -2.56 13.13
CA PHE A 77 13.36 -1.10 13.08
C PHE A 77 14.44 -0.52 14.01
N LEU A 78 14.40 -0.91 15.29
CA LEU A 78 15.34 -0.40 16.29
C LEU A 78 16.78 -0.83 15.99
N GLU A 79 16.97 -2.05 15.52
CA GLU A 79 18.28 -2.57 15.16
C GLU A 79 18.87 -1.81 13.97
N TYR A 80 18.07 -1.60 12.92
CA TYR A 80 18.45 -0.81 11.76
C TYR A 80 18.86 0.62 12.15
N VAL A 81 18.07 1.25 13.04
CA VAL A 81 18.34 2.61 13.49
C VAL A 81 19.65 2.72 14.26
N LYS A 82 19.86 1.78 15.19
CA LYS A 82 21.08 1.73 16.01
C LYS A 82 22.32 1.45 15.18
N LYS A 83 22.21 0.61 14.15
CA LYS A 83 23.33 0.25 13.28
C LYS A 83 23.75 1.39 12.37
N THR A 84 22.80 2.09 11.74
CA THR A 84 23.12 3.05 10.67
C THR A 84 23.48 4.44 11.20
N LYS A 85 23.05 4.79 12.43
CA LYS A 85 23.22 6.09 13.12
C LYS A 85 22.69 7.32 12.38
N VAL A 86 23.06 7.56 11.13
CA VAL A 86 22.58 8.66 10.28
C VAL A 86 21.61 8.10 9.24
N ILE A 87 20.34 8.50 9.30
CA ILE A 87 19.26 7.88 8.53
C ILE A 87 18.44 8.95 7.83
N GLN A 88 18.13 8.73 6.56
CA GLN A 88 17.12 9.53 5.86
C GLN A 88 15.75 8.93 6.15
N LEU A 89 14.80 9.77 6.56
CA LEU A 89 13.47 9.30 6.95
C LEU A 89 12.70 8.67 5.77
N GLU A 90 12.97 9.14 4.55
CA GLU A 90 12.45 8.56 3.31
C GLU A 90 13.01 7.16 3.03
N ASP A 91 14.33 6.97 3.21
CA ASP A 91 14.98 5.67 3.04
C ASP A 91 14.47 4.67 4.08
N LEU A 92 14.30 5.11 5.33
CA LEU A 92 13.76 4.29 6.41
C LEU A 92 12.32 3.85 6.10
N ALA A 93 11.48 4.79 5.67
CA ALA A 93 10.10 4.50 5.31
C ALA A 93 10.04 3.50 4.14
N SER A 94 10.87 3.71 3.11
CA SER A 94 10.97 2.83 1.95
C SER A 94 11.49 1.43 2.31
N HIS A 95 12.46 1.33 3.22
CA HIS A 95 13.02 0.05 3.66
C HIS A 95 11.99 -0.82 4.38
N LEU A 96 11.04 -0.18 5.06
CA LEU A 96 10.03 -0.84 5.90
C LEU A 96 8.64 -0.89 5.25
N GLY A 97 8.49 -0.36 4.04
CA GLY A 97 7.21 -0.28 3.34
C GLY A 97 6.20 0.68 3.99
N LEU A 98 6.65 1.65 4.78
CA LEU A 98 5.80 2.63 5.45
C LEU A 98 5.70 3.94 4.66
N ARG A 99 4.67 4.74 4.96
CA ARG A 99 4.64 6.14 4.53
C ARG A 99 5.68 6.95 5.33
N THR A 100 6.35 7.92 4.70
CA THR A 100 7.34 8.77 5.37
C THR A 100 6.81 9.42 6.64
N GLN A 101 5.57 9.94 6.61
CA GLN A 101 4.95 10.55 7.78
C GLN A 101 4.74 9.55 8.93
N GLU A 102 4.44 8.29 8.60
CA GLU A 102 4.28 7.24 9.62
C GLU A 102 5.63 6.89 10.25
N ALA A 103 6.69 6.74 9.45
CA ALA A 103 8.04 6.52 9.96
C ALA A 103 8.49 7.67 10.91
N ILE A 104 8.17 8.92 10.56
CA ILE A 104 8.43 10.09 11.42
C ILE A 104 7.68 9.96 12.75
N ASN A 105 6.37 9.68 12.71
CA ASN A 105 5.55 9.57 13.91
C ASN A 105 6.08 8.44 14.82
N ARG A 106 6.43 7.28 14.25
CA ARG A 106 7.01 6.16 15.02
C ARG A 106 8.31 6.54 15.72
N ILE A 107 9.21 7.27 15.06
CA ILE A 107 10.45 7.77 15.70
C ILE A 107 10.10 8.73 16.83
N GLN A 108 9.16 9.66 16.61
CA GLN A 108 8.75 10.62 17.63
C GLN A 108 8.15 9.93 18.86
N ASP A 109 7.30 8.93 18.66
CA ASP A 109 6.74 8.12 19.74
C ASP A 109 7.84 7.39 20.53
N LEU A 110 8.79 6.74 19.83
CA LEU A 110 9.92 6.05 20.45
C LEU A 110 10.87 7.01 21.20
N MET A 111 10.98 8.26 20.74
CA MET A 111 11.72 9.31 21.45
C MET A 111 10.95 9.82 22.68
N ALA A 112 9.63 9.94 22.60
CA ALA A 112 8.78 10.33 23.72
C ALA A 112 8.81 9.29 24.84
N ASP A 113 8.83 8.01 24.47
CA ASP A 113 8.97 6.87 25.39
C ASP A 113 10.41 6.72 25.93
N GLY A 114 11.38 7.45 25.37
CA GLY A 114 12.79 7.39 25.77
C GLY A 114 13.52 6.11 25.32
N THR A 115 12.90 5.31 24.46
CA THR A 115 13.53 4.10 23.89
C THR A 115 14.60 4.48 22.86
N LEU A 116 14.35 5.55 22.10
CA LEU A 116 15.30 6.15 21.18
C LEU A 116 15.71 7.54 21.63
N THR A 117 16.96 7.88 21.40
CA THR A 117 17.53 9.19 21.64
C THR A 117 18.20 9.68 20.37
N GLY A 118 17.92 10.91 19.96
CA GLY A 118 18.44 11.43 18.71
C GLY A 118 17.93 12.82 18.38
N VAL A 119 18.32 13.30 17.22
CA VAL A 119 17.89 14.60 16.68
C VAL A 119 17.31 14.43 15.28
N ILE A 120 16.21 15.11 15.01
CA ILE A 120 15.59 15.20 13.69
C ILE A 120 15.92 16.58 13.11
N ASP A 121 16.49 16.60 11.91
CA ASP A 121 16.73 17.80 11.11
C ASP A 121 15.46 18.15 10.32
N ASP A 122 15.23 19.44 10.06
CA ASP A 122 14.08 19.93 9.30
C ASP A 122 14.04 19.40 7.85
N ARG A 123 15.17 18.89 7.36
CA ARG A 123 15.32 18.25 6.05
C ARG A 123 15.00 16.76 6.02
N GLY A 124 14.45 16.20 7.10
CA GLY A 124 14.05 14.79 7.13
C GLY A 124 15.22 13.82 7.34
N LYS A 125 16.26 14.25 8.06
CA LYS A 125 17.36 13.38 8.52
C LYS A 125 17.23 13.12 10.00
N PHE A 126 17.40 11.87 10.40
CA PHE A 126 17.48 11.47 11.79
C PHE A 126 18.90 11.04 12.14
N ILE A 127 19.41 11.54 13.26
CA ILE A 127 20.70 11.12 13.82
C ILE A 127 20.42 10.47 15.16
N TYR A 128 20.67 9.17 15.23
CA TYR A 128 20.65 8.41 16.47
C TYR A 128 21.90 8.75 17.30
N ILE A 129 21.68 9.14 18.55
CA ILE A 129 22.73 9.46 19.51
C ILE A 129 22.52 8.54 20.70
N THR A 130 23.51 7.77 21.11
CA THR A 130 23.32 6.85 22.23
C THR A 130 23.15 7.63 23.55
N PRO A 131 22.48 7.06 24.57
CA PRO A 131 22.36 7.70 25.88
C PRO A 131 23.73 8.05 26.49
N GLU A 132 24.76 7.24 26.24
CA GLU A 132 26.13 7.46 26.69
C GLU A 132 26.77 8.67 25.99
N GLU A 133 26.60 8.78 24.67
CA GLU A 133 27.08 9.94 23.89
C GLU A 133 26.39 11.22 24.37
N MET A 134 25.08 11.17 24.61
CA MET A 134 24.31 12.29 25.14
C MET A 134 24.78 12.69 26.55
N ALA A 135 25.06 11.71 27.42
CA ALA A 135 25.59 11.96 28.75
C ALA A 135 26.99 12.57 28.71
N ALA A 136 27.84 12.16 27.76
CA ALA A 136 29.17 12.71 27.58
C ALA A 136 29.12 14.19 27.16
N VAL A 137 28.20 14.54 26.25
CA VAL A 137 27.93 15.94 25.86
C VAL A 137 27.40 16.75 27.05
N ALA A 138 26.45 16.21 27.82
CA ALA A 138 25.91 16.88 29.00
C ALA A 138 26.99 17.14 30.07
N ARG A 139 27.90 16.18 30.28
CA ARG A 139 29.04 16.33 31.20
C ARG A 139 29.99 17.43 30.72
N TYR A 140 30.34 17.44 29.43
CA TYR A 140 31.20 18.47 28.84
C TYR A 140 30.64 19.88 29.07
N ILE A 141 29.33 20.06 28.85
CA ILE A 141 28.67 21.37 29.09
C ILE A 141 28.71 21.75 30.58
N LYS A 142 28.44 20.80 31.48
CA LYS A 142 28.44 21.05 32.92
C LYS A 142 29.82 21.42 33.47
N GLU A 143 30.87 20.75 33.01
CA GLU A 143 32.25 20.99 33.47
C GLU A 143 32.79 22.33 32.98
N ARG A 144 32.46 22.73 31.74
CA ARG A 144 32.89 24.01 31.15
C ARG A 144 32.02 25.19 31.58
N GLY A 145 30.76 24.95 31.92
CA GLY A 145 29.78 25.97 32.33
C GLY A 145 29.29 26.84 31.18
N ARG A 146 30.15 27.70 30.62
CA ARG A 146 29.86 28.51 29.42
C ARG A 146 30.57 27.88 28.24
N VAL A 147 29.81 27.47 27.24
CA VAL A 147 30.32 26.83 26.02
C VAL A 147 29.77 27.58 24.82
N SER A 148 30.65 27.99 23.91
CA SER A 148 30.24 28.55 22.62
C SER A 148 29.82 27.43 21.66
N ILE A 149 29.00 27.76 20.64
CA ILE A 149 28.58 26.78 19.63
C ILE A 149 29.80 26.16 18.93
N ALA A 150 30.85 26.96 18.66
CA ALA A 150 32.06 26.48 18.01
C ALA A 150 32.81 25.43 18.85
N GLU A 151 32.94 25.66 20.16
CA GLU A 151 33.57 24.71 21.08
C GLU A 151 32.73 23.43 21.22
N LEU A 152 31.40 23.58 21.28
CA LEU A 152 30.50 22.44 21.36
C LEU A 152 30.60 21.58 20.10
N VAL A 153 30.63 22.17 18.91
CA VAL A 153 30.81 21.44 17.64
C VAL A 153 32.14 20.68 17.62
N GLN A 154 33.24 21.33 18.03
CA GLN A 154 34.55 20.67 18.10
C GLN A 154 34.55 19.49 19.08
N ALA A 155 33.95 19.68 20.25
CA ALA A 155 33.84 18.61 21.25
C ALA A 155 32.90 17.49 20.78
N SER A 156 31.75 17.82 20.19
CA SER A 156 30.77 16.87 19.67
C SER A 156 31.36 15.92 18.62
N ASN A 157 32.26 16.40 17.76
CA ASN A 157 32.97 15.54 16.80
C ASN A 157 33.82 14.43 17.46
N SER A 158 34.24 14.64 18.72
CA SER A 158 34.99 13.64 19.50
C SER A 158 34.11 12.81 20.43
N LEU A 159 32.94 13.34 20.79
CA LEU A 159 32.01 12.73 21.75
C LEU A 159 30.94 11.86 21.09
N ILE A 160 30.65 12.09 19.80
CA ILE A 160 29.63 11.37 19.04
C ILE A 160 30.32 10.67 17.88
N ASN A 161 30.29 9.33 17.86
CA ASN A 161 30.84 8.57 16.74
C ASN A 161 29.73 8.30 15.72
N LEU A 162 29.75 8.99 14.59
CA LEU A 162 28.76 8.79 13.52
C LEU A 162 29.07 7.61 12.59
N GLN A 163 30.22 6.93 12.77
CA GLN A 163 30.51 5.74 11.98
C GLN A 163 29.70 4.56 12.53
N PRO A 164 28.95 3.83 11.66
CA PRO A 164 28.34 2.57 12.04
C PRO A 164 29.46 1.60 12.43
N ASP A 165 29.23 0.73 13.44
CA ASP A 165 30.22 -0.26 13.90
C ASP A 165 30.74 -1.11 12.73
N SER A 166 31.82 -0.64 12.11
CA SER A 166 32.60 -1.33 11.10
C SER A 166 33.82 -1.91 11.80
N GLN A 167 33.59 -2.76 12.80
CA GLN A 167 34.67 -3.45 13.51
C GLN A 167 34.34 -4.92 13.71
N ALA A 168 34.78 -5.74 12.76
CA ALA A 168 35.44 -7.02 13.03
C ALA A 168 36.25 -7.48 11.80
N VAL A 169 37.25 -6.71 11.38
CA VAL A 169 38.35 -7.28 10.59
C VAL A 169 39.59 -7.23 11.46
N ALA A 170 39.87 -8.37 12.10
CA ALA A 170 41.05 -8.55 12.92
C ALA A 170 42.32 -8.31 12.06
N PRO A 171 43.37 -7.65 12.61
CA PRO A 171 44.63 -7.56 11.91
C PRO A 171 45.24 -8.96 11.80
N THR A 172 45.33 -9.47 10.57
CA THR A 172 46.14 -10.66 10.28
C THR A 172 47.59 -10.30 10.58
N VAL A 173 48.10 -10.84 11.68
CA VAL A 173 49.51 -10.77 12.07
C VAL A 173 50.34 -11.49 10.99
N ALA A 174 51.42 -10.82 10.60
CA ALA A 174 52.41 -11.24 9.61
C ALA A 174 53.20 -12.49 10.02
#